data_AF-A0A9W4NL66-F1
#
_entry.id   AF-A0A9W4NL66-F1
#
_cell.length_a   1.000
_cell.length_b   1.000
_cell.length_c   1.000
_cell.angle_alpha   90.00
_cell.angle_beta   90.00
_cell.angle_gamma   90.00
#
_symmetry.space_group_name_H-M   'P 1'
#
loop_
_entity.id
_entity.type
_entity.pdbx_description
1 polymer ?
#
loop_
_entity_poly.entity_id
_entity_poly.type
_entity_poly.pdbx_seq_one_letter_code
_entity_poly.pdbx_strand_id
1 'polypeptide(L)'
;MAGTGKSTIALTVAREQYQRHHLGASFFFSRGGGGRSSARSFPATIAAQLREFSPELKKCINDAAAVNPRIRNLMLYDQWKKLVVEPLSHMRDRSFPSPLLLVIDALDECDDGALYGETAFSALVQCLKDITTIEGVEVRAFVTSRPDGAIKLGFQRILNKEFQKFLFFTISRNGLWMKT
;
A
#
# COMPACT_ATOMS: atom_id res chain seq x y z
N MET A 1 8.50 21.07 3.09
CA MET A 1 7.55 21.75 4.00
C MET A 1 6.62 20.68 4.58
N ALA A 2 6.67 20.46 5.90
CA ALA A 2 5.65 19.69 6.60
C ALA A 2 4.37 20.55 6.72
N GLY A 3 3.19 19.93 6.84
CA GLY A 3 1.93 20.67 7.04
C GLY A 3 1.20 21.15 5.77
N THR A 4 1.48 20.58 4.59
CA THR A 4 0.78 20.96 3.34
C THR A 4 -0.57 20.25 3.15
N GLY A 5 -1.12 19.59 4.18
CA GLY A 5 -2.41 18.91 4.11
C GLY A 5 -2.47 17.56 3.38
N LYS A 6 -1.33 16.97 2.95
CA LYS A 6 -1.32 15.64 2.27
C LYS A 6 -1.98 14.55 3.11
N SER A 7 -1.57 14.43 4.37
CA SER A 7 -2.13 13.47 5.32
C SER A 7 -3.61 13.75 5.59
N THR A 8 -4.02 15.02 5.61
CA THR A 8 -5.44 15.40 5.70
C THR A 8 -6.21 14.88 4.50
N ILE A 9 -5.70 15.05 3.27
CA ILE A 9 -6.33 14.53 2.06
C ILE A 9 -6.36 13.00 2.08
N ALA A 10 -5.26 12.33 2.42
CA ALA A 10 -5.21 10.87 2.52
C ALA A 10 -6.24 10.33 3.51
N LEU A 11 -6.36 10.97 4.68
CA LEU A 11 -7.35 10.63 5.69
C LEU A 11 -8.79 10.85 5.19
N THR A 12 -9.05 11.97 4.52
CA THR A 12 -10.36 12.25 3.91
C THR A 12 -10.72 11.19 2.88
N VAL A 13 -9.81 10.88 1.95
CA VAL A 13 -10.00 9.83 0.94
C VAL A 13 -10.27 8.48 1.61
N ALA A 14 -9.48 8.09 2.61
CA ALA A 14 -9.71 6.84 3.32
C ALA A 14 -11.11 6.80 3.95
N ARG A 15 -11.54 7.86 4.64
CA ARG A 15 -12.87 7.94 5.28
C ARG A 15 -14.00 7.84 4.27
N GLU A 16 -13.93 8.60 3.17
CA GLU A 16 -14.95 8.57 2.13
C GLU A 16 -15.06 7.19 1.48
N GLN A 17 -13.94 6.54 1.21
CA GLN A 17 -13.92 5.23 0.55
C GLN A 17 -14.29 4.09 1.52
N TYR A 18 -14.04 4.25 2.82
CA TYR A 18 -14.55 3.35 3.85
C TYR A 18 -16.08 3.37 3.89
N GLN A 19 -16.69 4.57 3.88
CA GLN A 19 -18.16 4.72 3.85
C GLN A 19 -18.80 4.13 2.60
N ARG A 20 -18.07 4.08 1.48
CA ARG A 20 -18.52 3.47 0.22
C ARG A 20 -18.20 1.98 0.14
N HIS A 21 -17.58 1.37 1.15
CA HIS A 21 -17.08 -0.01 1.12
C HIS A 21 -16.07 -0.31 0.00
N HIS A 22 -15.27 0.68 -0.38
CA HIS A 22 -14.17 0.53 -1.34
C HIS A 22 -12.78 0.58 -0.68
N LEU A 23 -12.66 1.06 0.57
CA LEU A 23 -11.37 1.06 1.28
C LEU A 23 -11.02 -0.37 1.74
N GLY A 24 -10.07 -1.00 1.06
CA GLY A 24 -9.55 -2.30 1.47
C GLY A 24 -8.58 -2.20 2.65
N ALA A 25 -7.68 -1.22 2.61
CA ALA A 25 -6.80 -0.92 3.74
C ALA A 25 -6.22 0.49 3.65
N SER A 26 -5.72 0.98 4.78
CA SER A 26 -4.95 2.21 4.87
C SER A 26 -3.70 2.04 5.74
N PHE A 27 -2.63 2.75 5.40
CA PHE A 27 -1.40 2.77 6.17
C PHE A 27 -0.79 4.16 6.16
N PHE A 28 -0.49 4.69 7.34
CA PHE A 28 0.07 6.03 7.51
C PHE A 28 1.45 5.89 8.12
N PHE A 29 2.48 6.13 7.30
CA PHE A 29 3.86 6.13 7.77
C PHE A 29 4.08 7.33 8.71
N SER A 30 4.94 7.12 9.71
CA SER A 30 5.34 8.17 10.62
C SER A 30 6.75 7.88 11.14
N ARG A 31 7.68 8.83 10.90
CA ARG A 31 9.05 8.73 11.44
C ARG A 31 9.04 8.67 12.95
N GLY A 32 9.62 7.63 13.52
CA GLY A 32 9.73 7.46 14.98
C GLY A 32 8.43 7.06 15.69
N GLY A 33 7.34 6.76 14.97
CA GLY A 33 6.04 6.31 15.52
C GLY A 33 6.06 4.91 16.18
N GLY A 34 7.23 4.32 16.39
CA GLY A 34 7.41 2.96 16.89
C GLY A 34 7.05 1.88 15.87
N GLY A 35 7.04 0.62 16.30
CA GLY A 35 6.91 -0.54 15.42
C GLY A 35 5.57 -0.71 14.66
N ARG A 36 4.58 0.17 14.88
CA ARG A 36 3.25 0.09 14.23
C ARG A 36 3.12 0.91 12.94
N SER A 37 4.00 1.88 12.74
CA SER A 37 4.06 2.73 11.53
C SER A 37 5.37 2.57 10.77
N SER A 38 6.15 1.53 11.11
CA SER A 38 7.38 1.18 10.39
C SER A 38 7.07 0.33 9.16
N ALA A 39 7.95 0.39 8.15
CA ALA A 39 7.80 -0.40 6.93
C ALA A 39 7.70 -1.90 7.17
N ARG A 40 8.36 -2.43 8.21
CA ARG A 40 8.29 -3.85 8.55
C ARG A 40 6.87 -4.31 8.91
N SER A 41 6.05 -3.42 9.46
CA SER A 41 4.66 -3.72 9.82
C SER A 41 3.68 -3.62 8.65
N PHE A 42 4.09 -2.99 7.55
CA PHE A 42 3.22 -2.66 6.42
C PHE A 42 2.43 -3.87 5.88
N PRO A 43 3.05 -5.00 5.51
CA PRO A 43 2.30 -6.14 4.95
C PRO A 43 1.28 -6.72 5.93
N ALA A 44 1.67 -6.90 7.19
CA ALA A 44 0.81 -7.48 8.21
C ALA A 44 -0.38 -6.57 8.55
N THR A 45 -0.17 -5.25 8.59
CA THR A 45 -1.23 -4.27 8.84
C THR A 45 -2.23 -4.19 7.68
N ILE A 46 -1.76 -4.22 6.43
CA ILE A 46 -2.63 -4.27 5.25
C ILE A 46 -3.43 -5.57 5.25
N ALA A 47 -2.78 -6.72 5.49
CA ALA A 47 -3.46 -8.00 5.54
C ALA A 47 -4.52 -8.07 6.66
N ALA A 48 -4.24 -7.51 7.84
CA ALA A 48 -5.21 -7.45 8.92
C ALA A 48 -6.49 -6.70 8.53
N GLN A 49 -6.36 -5.54 7.86
CA GLN A 49 -7.49 -4.75 7.38
C GLN A 49 -8.26 -5.47 6.24
N LEU A 50 -7.55 -6.14 5.32
CA LEU A 50 -8.19 -6.93 4.27
C LEU A 50 -9.02 -8.11 4.82
N ARG A 51 -8.61 -8.71 5.95
CA ARG A 51 -9.41 -9.74 6.65
C ARG A 51 -10.71 -9.18 7.23
N GLU A 52 -10.76 -7.89 7.55
CA GLU A 52 -11.96 -7.22 8.03
C GLU A 52 -12.86 -6.80 6.87
N PHE A 53 -12.28 -6.56 5.69
CA PHE A 53 -13.00 -6.13 4.49
C PHE A 53 -13.91 -7.21 3.89
N SER A 54 -13.45 -8.47 3.81
CA SER A 54 -14.25 -9.58 3.24
C SER A 54 -14.02 -10.90 4.00
N PRO A 55 -15.09 -11.69 4.26
CA PRO A 55 -14.97 -13.03 4.83
C PRO A 55 -14.12 -13.98 3.98
N GLU A 56 -14.19 -13.87 2.65
CA GLU A 56 -13.38 -14.68 1.73
C GLU A 56 -11.90 -14.33 1.86
N LEU A 57 -11.56 -13.03 1.86
CA LEU A 57 -10.18 -12.59 2.11
C LEU A 57 -9.70 -13.02 3.50
N LYS A 58 -10.57 -12.95 4.51
CA LYS A 58 -10.27 -13.44 5.85
C LYS A 58 -9.83 -14.91 5.84
N LYS A 59 -10.55 -15.74 5.11
CA LYS A 59 -10.23 -17.17 4.95
C LYS A 59 -8.90 -17.35 4.24
N CYS A 60 -8.73 -16.76 3.05
CA CYS A 60 -7.49 -16.90 2.26
C CYS A 60 -6.24 -16.44 3.03
N ILE A 61 -6.32 -15.33 3.76
CA ILE A 61 -5.20 -14.82 4.55
C ILE A 61 -4.91 -15.71 5.77
N ASN A 62 -5.95 -16.23 6.44
CA ASN A 62 -5.77 -17.17 7.55
C ASN A 62 -5.11 -18.47 7.08
N ASP A 63 -5.54 -19.01 5.95
CA ASP A 63 -4.98 -20.23 5.37
C ASP A 63 -3.51 -20.04 5.02
N ALA A 64 -3.17 -18.90 4.38
CA ALA A 64 -1.77 -18.55 4.09
C ALA A 64 -0.90 -18.45 5.36
N ALA A 65 -1.44 -17.86 6.42
CA ALA A 65 -0.74 -17.75 7.71
C ALA A 65 -0.61 -19.10 8.44
N ALA A 66 -1.59 -19.99 8.29
CA ALA A 66 -1.56 -21.33 8.89
C ALA A 66 -0.52 -22.24 8.20
N VAL A 67 -0.37 -22.12 6.87
CA VAL A 67 0.62 -22.89 6.09
C VAL A 67 2.05 -22.45 6.42
N ASN A 68 2.27 -21.18 6.80
CA ASN A 68 3.59 -20.67 7.15
C ASN A 68 3.61 -20.03 8.55
N PRO A 69 3.89 -20.80 9.62
CA PRO A 69 3.96 -20.27 10.98
C PRO A 69 5.03 -19.18 11.19
N ARG A 70 6.02 -19.08 10.31
CA ARG A 70 7.10 -18.09 10.36
C ARG A 70 6.83 -16.86 9.47
N ILE A 71 5.62 -16.71 8.93
CA ILE A 71 5.27 -15.64 8.00
C ILE A 71 5.62 -14.24 8.55
N ARG A 72 5.43 -14.01 9.85
CA ARG A 72 5.75 -12.72 10.51
C ARG A 72 7.26 -12.39 10.53
N ASN A 73 8.11 -13.40 10.33
CA ASN A 73 9.57 -13.26 10.36
C ASN A 73 10.17 -13.10 8.96
N LEU A 74 9.37 -13.25 7.89
CA LEU A 74 9.85 -13.06 6.52
C LEU A 74 10.23 -11.60 6.27
N MET A 75 10.97 -11.36 5.18
CA MET A 75 11.24 -10.01 4.72
C MET A 75 9.95 -9.32 4.26
N LEU A 76 9.95 -7.98 4.24
CA LEU A 76 8.76 -7.16 3.93
C LEU A 76 8.07 -7.63 2.65
N TYR A 77 8.83 -7.78 1.57
CA TYR A 77 8.29 -8.16 0.27
C TYR A 77 7.74 -9.59 0.26
N ASP A 78 8.42 -10.54 0.92
CA ASP A 78 7.93 -11.92 1.03
C ASP A 78 6.63 -12.01 1.84
N GLN A 79 6.51 -11.24 2.93
CA GLN A 79 5.26 -11.11 3.67
C GLN A 79 4.15 -10.55 2.79
N TRP A 80 4.45 -9.54 1.98
CA TRP A 80 3.51 -8.92 1.05
C TRP A 80 2.96 -9.93 0.03
N LYS A 81 3.83 -10.72 -0.61
CA LYS A 81 3.39 -11.75 -1.57
C LYS A 81 2.41 -12.72 -0.91
N LYS A 82 2.78 -13.24 0.26
CA LYS A 82 2.02 -14.31 0.94
C LYS A 82 0.73 -13.83 1.58
N LEU A 83 0.71 -12.61 2.13
CA LEU A 83 -0.43 -12.11 2.89
C LEU A 83 -1.37 -11.19 2.10
N VAL A 84 -0.93 -10.66 0.95
CA VAL A 84 -1.71 -9.69 0.18
C VAL A 84 -1.90 -10.14 -1.26
N VAL A 85 -0.81 -10.32 -2.01
CA VAL A 85 -0.90 -10.63 -3.45
C VAL A 85 -1.55 -11.98 -3.68
N GLU A 86 -1.04 -13.05 -3.06
CA GLU A 86 -1.59 -14.39 -3.23
C GLU A 86 -3.08 -14.44 -2.82
N PRO A 87 -3.51 -13.99 -1.62
CA PRO A 87 -4.92 -13.97 -1.26
C PRO A 87 -5.81 -13.21 -2.25
N LEU A 88 -5.40 -12.02 -2.71
CA LEU A 88 -6.17 -11.24 -3.68
C LEU A 88 -6.26 -11.92 -5.06
N SER A 89 -5.19 -12.59 -5.52
CA SER A 89 -5.20 -13.34 -6.78
C SER A 89 -6.08 -14.59 -6.76
N HIS A 90 -6.42 -15.11 -5.57
CA HIS A 90 -7.35 -16.24 -5.43
C HIS A 90 -8.83 -15.80 -5.42
N MET A 91 -9.11 -14.49 -5.42
CA MET A 91 -10.47 -13.98 -5.49
C MET A 91 -11.03 -14.15 -6.90
N ARG A 92 -11.75 -15.25 -7.12
CA ARG A 92 -12.35 -15.61 -8.42
C ARG A 92 -13.71 -14.98 -8.67
N ASP A 93 -14.41 -14.60 -7.60
CA ASP A 93 -15.76 -14.04 -7.67
C ASP A 93 -15.79 -12.70 -6.94
N ARG A 94 -16.37 -11.68 -7.58
CA ARG A 94 -16.42 -10.32 -7.04
C ARG A 94 -17.52 -10.20 -5.98
N SER A 95 -17.30 -10.80 -4.81
CA SER A 95 -18.20 -10.67 -3.66
C SER A 95 -18.14 -9.28 -3.00
N PHE A 96 -17.23 -8.40 -3.44
CA PHE A 96 -17.04 -7.07 -2.88
C PHE A 96 -16.89 -5.97 -3.97
N PRO A 97 -17.13 -4.69 -3.61
CA PRO A 97 -17.03 -3.57 -4.54
C PRO A 97 -15.64 -3.42 -5.18
N SER A 98 -15.62 -3.16 -6.50
CA SER A 98 -14.42 -2.90 -7.29
C SER A 98 -14.45 -1.46 -7.80
N PRO A 99 -13.33 -0.71 -7.78
CA PRO A 99 -12.00 -1.13 -7.33
C PRO A 99 -11.85 -1.16 -5.80
N LEU A 100 -10.96 -2.02 -5.31
CA LEU A 100 -10.48 -2.01 -3.93
C LEU A 100 -9.35 -0.99 -3.80
N LEU A 101 -9.48 -0.02 -2.89
CA LEU A 101 -8.51 1.05 -2.70
C LEU A 101 -7.60 0.77 -1.49
N LEU A 102 -6.30 0.94 -1.72
CA LEU A 102 -5.28 1.07 -0.68
C LEU A 102 -4.89 2.54 -0.51
N VAL A 103 -4.92 3.06 0.71
CA VAL A 103 -4.45 4.43 1.00
C VAL A 103 -3.14 4.39 1.76
N ILE A 104 -2.09 5.00 1.21
CA ILE A 104 -0.74 4.97 1.78
C ILE A 104 -0.24 6.40 1.93
N ASP A 105 -0.14 6.86 3.17
CA ASP A 105 0.30 8.22 3.47
C ASP A 105 1.77 8.26 3.89
N ALA A 106 2.45 9.34 3.49
CA ALA A 106 3.82 9.67 3.87
C ALA A 106 4.85 8.57 3.50
N LEU A 107 4.80 8.01 2.29
CA LEU A 107 5.73 6.95 1.87
C LEU A 107 7.22 7.36 2.01
N ASP A 108 7.55 8.65 1.98
CA ASP A 108 8.91 9.16 2.26
C ASP A 108 9.40 8.96 3.71
N GLU A 109 8.50 8.52 4.59
CA GLU A 109 8.75 8.25 5.99
C GLU A 109 8.91 6.74 6.28
N CYS A 110 8.96 5.90 5.24
CA CYS A 110 9.10 4.45 5.38
C CYS A 110 10.54 3.95 5.63
N ASP A 111 11.54 4.82 5.48
CA ASP A 111 12.94 4.43 5.54
C ASP A 111 13.50 4.62 6.96
N ASP A 112 13.86 3.51 7.60
CA ASP A 112 14.54 3.46 8.90
C ASP A 112 16.06 3.22 8.75
N GLY A 113 16.59 3.29 7.52
CA GLY A 113 17.99 3.02 7.19
C GLY A 113 18.20 1.68 6.50
N ALA A 114 19.10 1.65 5.52
CA ALA A 114 19.45 0.43 4.80
C ALA A 114 20.29 -0.51 5.69
N LEU A 115 19.77 -1.71 5.95
CA LEU A 115 20.60 -2.83 6.41
C LEU A 115 20.61 -3.86 5.28
N TYR A 116 21.79 -4.13 4.73
CA TYR A 116 22.03 -5.18 3.71
C TYR A 116 21.47 -4.93 2.30
N GLY A 117 21.57 -3.70 1.78
CA GLY A 117 21.51 -3.43 0.34
C GLY A 117 20.13 -3.23 -0.29
N GLU A 118 19.04 -3.71 0.35
CA GLU A 118 17.67 -3.35 -0.04
C GLU A 118 17.05 -2.42 1.00
N THR A 119 16.55 -1.26 0.56
CA THR A 119 15.84 -0.33 1.45
C THR A 119 14.39 -0.75 1.60
N ALA A 120 13.79 -0.43 2.75
CA ALA A 120 12.34 -0.55 2.94
C ALA A 120 11.55 0.13 1.81
N PHE A 121 12.05 1.27 1.33
CA PHE A 121 11.47 1.98 0.20
C PHE A 121 11.45 1.14 -1.09
N SER A 122 12.56 0.48 -1.45
CA SER A 122 12.62 -0.42 -2.62
C SER A 122 11.59 -1.53 -2.53
N ALA A 123 11.52 -2.20 -1.37
CA ALA A 123 10.59 -3.29 -1.16
C ALA A 123 9.12 -2.81 -1.26
N LEU A 124 8.80 -1.63 -0.72
CA LEU A 124 7.47 -1.02 -0.82
C LEU A 124 7.11 -0.62 -2.26
N VAL A 125 8.06 -0.10 -3.03
CA VAL A 125 7.89 0.17 -4.47
C VAL A 125 7.54 -1.13 -5.22
N GLN A 126 8.19 -2.25 -4.90
CA GLN A 126 7.81 -3.56 -5.48
C GLN A 126 6.42 -4.02 -5.03
N CYS A 127 6.08 -3.82 -3.75
CA CYS A 127 4.73 -4.13 -3.25
C CYS A 127 3.64 -3.35 -4.01
N LEU A 128 3.87 -2.07 -4.29
CA LEU A 128 2.97 -1.26 -5.10
C LEU A 128 2.92 -1.74 -6.54
N LYS A 129 4.05 -2.12 -7.14
CA LYS A 129 4.03 -2.68 -8.49
C LYS A 129 3.19 -3.96 -8.56
N ASP A 130 3.30 -4.84 -7.57
CA ASP A 130 2.54 -6.09 -7.53
C ASP A 130 1.02 -5.89 -7.55
N ILE A 131 0.48 -4.81 -6.97
CA ILE A 131 -0.97 -4.59 -6.98
C ILE A 131 -1.51 -4.34 -8.39
N THR A 132 -0.69 -3.83 -9.31
CA THR A 132 -1.13 -3.62 -10.70
C THR A 132 -1.19 -4.91 -11.49
N THR A 133 -0.53 -5.97 -11.02
CA THR A 133 -0.47 -7.27 -11.69
C THR A 133 -1.46 -8.29 -11.16
N ILE A 134 -2.25 -7.93 -10.13
CA ILE A 134 -3.30 -8.81 -9.60
C ILE A 134 -4.40 -8.95 -10.65
N GLU A 135 -4.73 -10.19 -10.98
CA GLU A 135 -5.84 -10.55 -11.86
C GLU A 135 -7.10 -10.85 -11.03
N GLY A 136 -8.28 -10.69 -11.63
CA GLY A 136 -9.58 -10.93 -10.96
C GLY A 136 -10.10 -9.76 -10.12
N VAL A 137 -9.23 -9.09 -9.36
CA VAL A 137 -9.56 -7.95 -8.51
C VAL A 137 -8.85 -6.68 -9.01
N GLU A 138 -9.61 -5.62 -9.25
CA GLU A 138 -9.01 -4.32 -9.53
C GLU A 138 -8.59 -3.64 -8.22
N VAL A 139 -7.28 -3.62 -7.97
CA VAL A 139 -6.68 -2.93 -6.83
C VAL A 139 -6.09 -1.61 -7.30
N ARG A 140 -6.39 -0.53 -6.58
CA ARG A 140 -5.79 0.80 -6.80
C ARG A 140 -5.10 1.26 -5.54
N ALA A 141 -4.10 2.12 -5.69
CA ALA A 141 -3.49 2.80 -4.55
C ALA A 141 -3.53 4.32 -4.68
N PHE A 142 -3.91 4.97 -3.58
CA PHE A 142 -3.71 6.39 -3.35
C PHE A 142 -2.47 6.55 -2.49
N VAL A 143 -1.45 7.23 -3.00
CA VAL A 143 -0.16 7.37 -2.28
C VAL A 143 0.21 8.83 -2.13
N THR A 144 0.56 9.24 -0.92
CA THR A 144 1.18 10.54 -0.66
C THR A 144 2.66 10.37 -0.32
N SER A 145 3.44 11.36 -0.71
CA SER A 145 4.86 11.42 -0.40
C SER A 145 5.40 12.84 -0.57
N ARG A 146 6.52 13.18 0.07
CA ARG A 146 7.33 14.35 -0.28
C ARG A 146 8.08 14.09 -1.59
N PRO A 147 8.33 15.13 -2.41
CA PRO A 147 9.10 14.98 -3.64
C PRO A 147 10.59 14.80 -3.35
N ASP A 148 10.98 13.60 -2.93
CA ASP A 148 12.38 13.17 -2.83
C ASP A 148 12.87 12.61 -4.19
N GLY A 149 14.15 12.73 -4.50
CA GLY A 149 14.76 12.19 -5.71
C GLY A 149 14.61 10.67 -5.81
N ALA A 150 14.81 9.95 -4.70
CA ALA A 150 14.64 8.49 -4.66
C ALA A 150 13.19 8.08 -4.97
N ILE A 151 12.24 8.88 -4.50
CA ILE A 151 10.81 8.65 -4.67
C ILE A 151 10.39 8.87 -6.11
N LYS A 152 10.85 9.97 -6.71
CA LYS A 152 10.63 10.23 -8.13
C LYS A 152 11.19 9.11 -9.01
N LEU A 153 12.41 8.64 -8.75
CA LEU A 153 13.04 7.57 -9.52
C LEU A 153 12.35 6.21 -9.34
N GLY A 154 12.01 5.84 -8.10
CA GLY A 154 11.28 4.61 -7.79
C GLY A 154 9.92 4.58 -8.48
N PHE A 155 9.18 5.69 -8.44
CA PHE A 155 7.91 5.81 -9.13
C PHE A 155 8.06 5.88 -10.65
N GLN A 156 9.02 6.60 -11.22
CA GLN A 156 9.26 6.57 -12.66
C GLN A 156 9.50 5.15 -13.20
N ARG A 157 10.14 4.27 -12.42
CA ARG A 157 10.32 2.86 -12.78
C ARG A 157 9.02 2.07 -12.78
N ILE A 158 8.07 2.39 -11.89
CA ILE A 158 6.72 1.78 -11.88
C ILE A 158 5.83 2.39 -12.99
N LEU A 159 5.92 3.70 -13.18
CA LEU A 159 4.98 4.53 -13.93
C LEU A 159 5.12 4.44 -15.46
N ASN A 160 6.06 3.68 -16.00
CA ASN A 160 6.35 3.74 -17.43
C ASN A 160 5.30 3.09 -18.35
N LYS A 161 4.25 2.41 -17.85
CA LYS A 161 3.07 1.97 -18.65
C LYS A 161 1.73 1.82 -17.89
N GLU A 162 1.71 1.76 -16.55
CA GLU A 162 0.53 1.37 -15.74
C GLU A 162 -0.18 2.56 -15.05
N PHE A 163 -0.23 3.72 -15.70
CA PHE A 163 -0.61 5.00 -15.09
C PHE A 163 -2.07 5.06 -14.57
N GLN A 164 -2.99 4.21 -15.08
CA GLN A 164 -4.42 4.30 -14.74
C GLN A 164 -4.79 3.74 -13.36
N LYS A 165 -3.89 3.00 -12.69
CA LYS A 165 -4.20 2.32 -11.40
C LYS A 165 -3.72 3.08 -10.15
N PHE A 166 -3.01 4.19 -10.33
CA PHE A 166 -2.49 4.99 -9.21
C PHE A 166 -2.93 6.46 -9.31
N LEU A 167 -3.55 6.96 -8.25
CA LEU A 167 -3.78 8.39 -8.05
C LEU A 167 -2.68 8.92 -7.13
N PHE A 168 -1.68 9.56 -7.72
CA PHE A 168 -0.58 10.19 -6.98
C PHE A 168 -0.88 11.66 -6.70
N PHE A 169 -0.80 12.06 -5.43
CA PHE A 169 -0.83 13.46 -5.04
C PHE A 169 0.53 13.89 -4.49
N THR A 170 1.28 14.63 -5.30
CA THR A 170 2.45 15.40 -4.83
C THR A 170 2.03 16.86 -4.68
N ILE A 171 2.01 17.37 -3.45
CA ILE A 171 1.81 18.81 -3.22
C ILE A 171 3.18 19.51 -3.34
N SER A 172 3.37 20.23 -4.45
CA SER A 172 4.51 21.13 -4.69
C SER A 172 4.14 22.58 -4.32
N ARG A 173 5.14 23.42 -4.03
CA ARG A 173 4.97 24.86 -3.70
C ARG A 173 4.24 25.67 -4.78
N ASN A 174 4.11 25.15 -6.00
CA ASN A 174 3.48 25.83 -7.15
C ASN A 174 2.20 25.16 -7.66
N GLY A 175 1.48 24.41 -6.82
CA GLY A 175 0.17 23.87 -7.17
C GLY A 175 0.11 22.35 -7.32
N LEU A 176 -1.14 21.90 -7.47
CA LEU A 176 -1.61 20.53 -7.47
C LEU A 176 -1.14 19.81 -8.74
N TRP A 177 -0.31 18.78 -8.62
CA TRP A 177 -0.07 17.86 -9.74
C TRP A 177 -1.14 16.76 -9.69
N MET A 178 -2.32 17.08 -10.23
CA MET A 178 -3.16 16.07 -10.87
C MET A 178 -2.77 16.07 -12.33
N LYS A 179 -2.20 14.97 -12.84
CA LYS A 179 -2.20 14.76 -14.29
C LYS A 179 -3.18 13.62 -14.55
N THR A 180 -4.33 14.00 -15.10
CA THR A 180 -5.33 13.14 -15.73
C THR A 180 -4.70 12.27 -16.80
#